data_AF-M5EP52-F1
#
_entry.id   AF-M5EP52-F1
#
_cell.length_a   1.000
_cell.length_b   1.000
_cell.length_c   1.000
_cell.angle_alpha   90.00
_cell.angle_beta   90.00
_cell.angle_gamma   90.00
#
_symmetry.space_group_name_H-M   'P 1'
#
loop_
_entity.id
_entity.type
_entity.pdbx_description
1 polymer ?
#
loop_
_entity_poly.entity_id
_entity_poly.type
_entity_poly.pdbx_seq_one_letter_code
_entity_poly.pdbx_strand_id
1 'polypeptide(L)'
;MERRSWKFFERIESLIFIVLMLLLTLAVGGAVMALIGAMFGLSSVKTIGGSVAGLGAVGFFGWMLVTGDLAGALLGISRQGPSVENTKDTKVENDA
;
A
#
# COMPACT_ATOMS: atom_id res chain seq x y z
N MET A 1 17.09 -0.89 -22.62
CA MET A 1 15.67 -0.56 -22.92
C MET A 1 14.96 0.01 -21.67
N GLU A 2 15.72 0.48 -20.66
CA GLU A 2 15.19 0.83 -19.33
C GLU A 2 14.49 2.20 -19.22
N ARG A 3 14.86 3.22 -20.01
CA ARG A 3 14.36 4.59 -19.76
C ARG A 3 12.87 4.81 -20.06
N ARG A 4 12.26 3.96 -20.88
CA ARG A 4 10.81 4.03 -21.18
C ARG A 4 9.97 3.41 -20.08
N SER A 5 10.49 2.38 -19.41
CA SER A 5 9.74 1.59 -18.42
C SER A 5 9.44 2.39 -17.14
N TRP A 6 10.35 3.28 -16.73
CA TRP A 6 10.18 4.10 -15.53
C TRP A 6 8.93 4.99 -15.56
N LYS A 7 8.62 5.61 -16.71
CA LYS A 7 7.40 6.43 -16.87
C LYS A 7 6.10 5.61 -16.83
N PHE A 8 6.15 4.32 -17.16
CA PHE A 8 4.98 3.44 -17.06
C PHE A 8 4.77 2.96 -15.64
N PHE A 9 5.83 2.64 -14.91
CA PHE A 9 5.75 2.27 -13.50
C PHE A 9 5.17 3.40 -12.64
N GLU A 10 5.60 4.65 -12.83
CA GLU A 10 5.02 5.82 -12.15
C GLU A 10 3.51 5.98 -12.40
N ARG A 11 3.05 5.73 -13.64
CA ARG A 11 1.63 5.81 -13.98
C ARG A 11 0.83 4.70 -13.31
N ILE A 12 1.37 3.49 -13.28
CA ILE A 12 0.72 2.33 -12.66
C ILE A 12 0.65 2.51 -11.14
N GLU A 13 1.73 2.99 -10.52
CA GLU A 13 1.77 3.30 -9.09
C GLU A 13 0.79 4.42 -8.72
N SER A 14 0.76 5.50 -9.51
CA SER A 14 -0.23 6.57 -9.33
C SER A 14 -1.67 6.07 -9.48
N LEU A 15 -1.95 5.20 -10.46
CA LEU A 15 -3.26 4.57 -10.64
C LEU A 15 -3.64 3.69 -9.44
N ILE A 16 -2.71 2.88 -8.93
CA ILE A 16 -2.92 2.04 -7.75
C ILE A 16 -3.22 2.93 -6.54
N PHE A 17 -2.48 4.02 -6.36
CA PHE A 17 -2.68 4.96 -5.26
C PHE A 17 -4.06 5.62 -5.31
N ILE A 18 -4.52 6.03 -6.50
CA ILE A 18 -5.85 6.58 -6.73
C ILE A 18 -6.93 5.54 -6.37
N VAL A 19 -6.79 4.30 -6.84
CA VAL A 19 -7.73 3.21 -6.55
C VAL A 19 -7.79 2.92 -5.05
N LEU A 20 -6.64 2.89 -4.38
CA LEU A 20 -6.55 2.72 -2.92
C LEU A 20 -7.23 3.87 -2.17
N MET A 21 -6.96 5.13 -2.54
CA MET A 21 -7.64 6.30 -1.96
C MET A 21 -9.16 6.23 -2.14
N LEU A 22 -9.62 5.76 -3.30
CA LEU A 22 -11.04 5.65 -3.62
C LEU A 22 -11.70 4.55 -2.77
N LEU A 23 -11.06 3.38 -2.63
CA LEU A 23 -11.51 2.30 -1.74
C LEU A 23 -11.57 2.74 -0.28
N LEU A 24 -10.57 3.50 0.18
CA LEU A 24 -10.53 4.05 1.53
C LEU A 24 -11.69 5.03 1.77
N THR A 25 -11.94 5.93 0.81
CA THR A 25 -13.05 6.89 0.88
C THR A 25 -14.40 6.16 0.95
N LEU A 26 -14.54 5.08 0.18
CA LEU A 26 -15.73 4.24 0.17
C LEU A 26 -15.90 3.49 1.50
N ALA A 27 -14.80 3.02 2.10
CA ALA A 27 -14.82 2.39 3.42
C ALA A 27 -15.26 3.36 4.52
N VAL A 28 -14.69 4.57 4.54
CA VAL A 28 -15.03 5.63 5.50
C VAL A 28 -16.47 6.10 5.29
N GLY A 29 -16.88 6.35 4.04
CA GLY A 29 -18.25 6.73 3.70
C GLY A 29 -19.27 5.67 4.12
N GLY A 30 -18.98 4.39 3.87
CA GLY A 30 -19.79 3.26 4.34
C GLY A 30 -19.87 3.20 5.86
N ALA A 31 -18.76 3.41 6.57
CA ALA A 31 -18.71 3.38 8.03
C ALA A 31 -19.53 4.52 8.65
N VAL A 32 -19.46 5.73 8.09
CA VAL A 32 -20.29 6.87 8.51
C VAL A 32 -21.78 6.57 8.26
N MET A 33 -22.12 6.01 7.09
CA MET A 33 -23.49 5.55 6.79
C MET A 33 -23.98 4.49 7.80
N ALA A 34 -23.11 3.54 8.15
CA ALA A 34 -23.43 2.51 9.13
C ALA A 34 -23.66 3.08 10.53
N LEU A 35 -22.84 4.06 10.93
CA LEU A 35 -22.95 4.77 12.20
C LEU A 35 -24.25 5.56 12.27
N ILE A 36 -24.58 6.31 11.22
CA ILE A 36 -25.86 7.03 11.12
C ILE A 36 -27.03 6.05 11.18
N GLY A 37 -26.98 4.95 10.42
CA GLY A 37 -28.00 3.90 10.47
C GLY A 37 -28.18 3.30 11.87
N ALA A 38 -27.07 3.09 12.60
CA ALA A 38 -27.10 2.61 13.98
C ALA A 38 -27.68 3.65 14.95
N MET A 39 -27.34 4.93 14.80
CA MET A 39 -27.86 6.02 15.64
C MET A 39 -29.36 6.24 15.45
N PHE A 40 -29.87 6.11 14.22
CA PHE A 40 -31.29 6.27 13.92
C PHE A 40 -32.11 4.98 14.05
N GLY A 41 -31.51 3.87 14.49
CA GLY A 41 -32.20 2.58 14.62
C GLY A 41 -32.62 1.95 13.28
N LEU A 42 -32.11 2.46 12.16
CA LEU A 42 -32.38 1.98 10.82
C LEU A 42 -31.47 0.79 10.49
N SER A 43 -31.93 -0.40 10.87
CA SER A 43 -31.24 -1.68 10.66
C SER A 43 -30.73 -1.85 9.21
N SER A 44 -31.56 -1.52 8.20
CA SER A 44 -31.14 -1.62 6.79
C SER A 44 -29.97 -0.71 6.46
N VAL A 45 -29.99 0.54 6.92
CA VAL A 45 -28.93 1.53 6.64
C VAL A 45 -27.63 1.14 7.34
N LYS A 46 -27.72 0.64 8.59
CA LYS A 46 -26.58 0.08 9.33
C LYS A 46 -25.92 -1.07 8.56
N THR A 47 -26.74 -1.99 8.04
CA THR A 47 -26.25 -3.22 7.38
C THR A 47 -25.67 -2.92 5.99
N ILE A 48 -26.31 -2.02 5.23
CA ILE A 48 -25.82 -1.58 3.92
C ILE A 48 -24.53 -0.78 4.09
N GLY A 49 -24.51 0.22 4.97
CA GLY A 49 -23.31 0.99 5.27
C GLY A 49 -22.16 0.11 5.76
N GLY A 50 -22.46 -0.84 6.65
CA GLY A 50 -21.47 -1.80 7.15
C GLY A 50 -20.93 -2.74 6.07
N SER A 51 -21.78 -3.19 5.14
CA SER A 51 -21.35 -4.02 4.01
C SER A 51 -20.47 -3.24 3.03
N VAL A 52 -20.83 -1.98 2.76
CA VAL A 52 -20.02 -1.06 1.93
C VAL A 52 -18.68 -0.77 2.60
N ALA A 53 -18.69 -0.52 3.92
CA ALA A 53 -17.47 -0.33 4.71
C ALA A 53 -16.57 -1.57 4.68
N GLY A 54 -17.17 -2.75 4.87
CA GLY A 54 -16.49 -4.04 4.83
C GLY A 54 -15.87 -4.34 3.48
N LEU A 55 -16.62 -4.16 2.39
CA LEU A 55 -16.11 -4.33 1.02
C LEU A 55 -14.97 -3.35 0.71
N GLY A 56 -15.11 -2.08 1.09
CA GLY A 56 -14.05 -1.08 0.92
C GLY A 56 -12.79 -1.44 1.72
N ALA A 57 -12.94 -1.89 2.97
CA ALA A 57 -11.83 -2.28 3.83
C ALA A 57 -11.14 -3.54 3.33
N VAL A 58 -11.89 -4.58 2.95
CA VAL A 58 -11.33 -5.82 2.37
C VAL A 58 -10.62 -5.52 1.05
N GLY A 59 -11.18 -4.68 0.20
CA GLY A 59 -10.54 -4.25 -1.05
C GLY A 59 -9.24 -3.48 -0.79
N PHE A 60 -9.25 -2.52 0.13
CA PHE A 60 -8.09 -1.70 0.47
C PHE A 60 -6.97 -2.52 1.12
N PHE A 61 -7.28 -3.21 2.23
CA PHE A 61 -6.29 -3.99 2.98
C PHE A 61 -5.87 -5.26 2.24
N GLY A 62 -6.78 -5.90 1.50
CA GLY A 62 -6.45 -7.06 0.67
C GLY A 62 -5.49 -6.69 -0.45
N TRP A 63 -5.72 -5.57 -1.14
CA TRP A 63 -4.81 -5.08 -2.16
C TRP A 63 -3.46 -4.63 -1.58
N MET A 64 -3.47 -3.98 -0.41
CA MET A 64 -2.25 -3.60 0.31
C MET A 64 -1.39 -4.83 0.69
N LEU A 65 -2.03 -5.94 1.09
CA LEU A 65 -1.36 -7.21 1.38
C LEU A 65 -0.75 -7.86 0.13
N VAL A 66 -1.52 -7.94 -0.96
CA VAL A 66 -1.06 -8.55 -2.23
C VAL A 66 0.07 -7.75 -2.86
N THR A 67 0.03 -6.42 -2.72
CA THR A 67 1.05 -5.53 -3.32
C THR A 67 2.35 -5.51 -2.52
N GLY A 68 2.38 -6.02 -1.28
CA GLY A 68 3.56 -6.55 -0.55
C GLY A 68 4.73 -5.60 -0.22
N ASP A 69 5.21 -4.81 -1.18
CA ASP A 69 6.36 -3.93 -1.06
C ASP A 69 6.01 -2.62 -0.33
N LEU A 70 4.77 -2.12 -0.45
CA LEU A 70 4.27 -0.98 0.33
C LEU A 70 4.05 -1.34 1.81
N ALA A 71 3.64 -2.57 2.10
CA ALA A 71 3.52 -3.08 3.47
C ALA A 71 4.90 -3.20 4.12
N GLY A 72 5.92 -3.65 3.37
CA GLY A 72 7.32 -3.65 3.82
C GLY A 72 7.88 -2.24 4.10
N ALA A 73 7.55 -1.27 3.23
CA ALA A 73 7.98 0.12 3.39
C ALA A 73 7.33 0.85 4.58
N LEU A 74 6.07 0.52 4.92
CA LEU A 74 5.33 1.15 6.03
C LEU A 74 5.50 0.41 7.37
N LEU A 75 5.74 -0.92 7.34
CA LEU A 75 6.05 -1.75 8.53
C LEU A 75 7.55 -1.83 8.86
N GLY A 76 8.41 -1.12 8.12
CA GLY A 76 9.85 -1.10 8.43
C GLY A 76 10.53 -2.45 8.23
N ILE A 77 9.97 -3.34 7.39
CA ILE A 77 10.76 -4.41 6.78
C ILE A 77 11.64 -3.73 5.72
N SER A 78 12.70 -3.10 6.24
CA SER A 78 13.94 -2.85 5.53
C SER A 78 14.32 -4.17 4.89
N ARG A 79 13.96 -4.31 3.62
CA ARG A 79 14.52 -5.31 2.74
C ARG A 79 15.99 -4.93 2.67
N GLN A 80 16.75 -5.55 3.57
CA GLN A 80 18.19 -5.46 3.71
C GLN A 80 18.76 -5.45 2.29
N GLY A 81 19.34 -4.31 1.92
CA GLY A 81 19.83 -4.07 0.58
C GLY A 81 20.76 -5.19 0.14
N PRO A 82 20.93 -5.39 -1.19
CA PRO A 82 21.90 -6.35 -1.68
C PRO A 82 23.22 -6.09 -0.96
N SER A 83 23.76 -7.13 -0.32
CA SER A 83 25.02 -7.11 0.39
C SER A 83 26.10 -6.55 -0.53
N VAL A 84 26.35 -5.25 -0.43
CA VAL A 84 27.54 -4.61 -0.95
C VAL A 84 28.59 -4.86 0.12
N GLU A 85 29.14 -6.07 0.11
CA GLU A 85 30.48 -6.32 0.65
C GLU A 85 31.45 -5.68 -0.35
N ASN A 86 31.61 -4.36 -0.20
CA ASN A 86 32.72 -3.63 -0.78
C ASN A 86 33.74 -3.39 0.32
N THR A 87 35.01 -3.44 -0.05
CA THR A 87 36.23 -3.15 0.73
C THR A 87 37.03 -4.39 1.14
N LYS A 88 37.97 -4.81 0.28
CA LYS A 88 39.42 -4.78 0.60
C LYS A 88 40.27 -4.58 -0.66
N ASP A 89 40.22 -3.37 -1.21
CA ASP A 89 41.42 -2.77 -1.79
C ASP A 89 42.20 -2.10 -0.65
N THR A 90 43.16 -2.82 -0.09
CA THR A 90 44.26 -2.21 0.67
C THR A 90 45.56 -2.59 -0.03
N LYS A 91 45.97 -1.69 -0.92
CA LYS A 91 47.34 -1.17 -1.03
C LYS A 91 48.38 -1.93 -0.18
N VAL A 92 49.24 -2.69 -0.86
CA VAL A 92 50.64 -2.83 -0.42
C VAL A 92 51.50 -2.31 -1.56
N GLU A 93 52.03 -1.12 -1.31
CA GLU A 93 53.11 -0.49 -2.03
C GLU A 93 54.42 -1.13 -1.55
N ASN A 94 55.38 -1.29 -2.48
CA ASN A 94 56.84 -1.43 -2.31
C ASN A 94 57.52 -2.82 -2.16
N ASP A 95 58.46 -2.97 -3.12
CA ASP A 95 59.84 -3.50 -3.06
C ASP A 95 60.14 -5.01 -2.96
N ALA A 96 60.56 -5.60 -4.10
CA ALA A 96 61.92 -6.12 -4.35
C ALA A 96 62.05 -6.73 -5.76
#